data_AF-A0A316IA47-F1
#
_entry.id   AF-A0A316IA47-F1
#
_cell.length_a   1.000
_cell.length_b   1.000
_cell.length_c   1.000
_cell.angle_alpha   90.00
_cell.angle_beta   90.00
_cell.angle_gamma   90.00
#
_symmetry.space_group_name_H-M   'P 1'
#
loop_
_entity.id
_entity.type
_entity.pdbx_description
1 polymer ?
#
loop_
_entity_poly.entity_id
_entity_poly.type
_entity_poly.pdbx_seq_one_letter_code
_entity_poly.pdbx_strand_id
1 'polypeptide(L)'
;MKRFWERNPWLTAVVMALVVTAGTGVALRLAKTPAIEIVKTAGVAGGAIVALYALWLNDRRRRVEEARHSLESEKVADERFARSVELLGNDADQVRVGAMHALAWLARSTPRYRQTVLDVLCAYLRRPFHHPSWDANEADPDTVFLEEAPSTEVQQEQQVRRTAQRLIKDTLSWGDKDDHDHLDLDLTGASLEYFSLDGRHVNRFVARRAQFYGITNLRNMHVQSVTLFSGGAFHGRLQLSNSKFDRGVSFQEVTFGGEVELSAPKLGTAELGVFFHPSNQPPAHQTGELKIRPKTEFRLPATGWQLTGSTEAAGLGLRDHVEQDARGGADGVAGDDHGLGNGRVPAKADEVRTGGLDGEGLRD
;
A
#
# COMPACT_ATOMS: atom_id res chain seq x y z
N MET A 1 -3.56 -43.62 -27.36
CA MET A 1 -4.42 -42.99 -28.39
C MET A 1 -4.96 -41.61 -27.98
N LYS A 2 -5.58 -41.44 -26.80
CA LYS A 2 -6.11 -40.14 -26.29
C LYS A 2 -5.10 -38.96 -26.35
N ARG A 3 -3.89 -39.15 -25.82
CA ARG A 3 -2.79 -38.15 -25.84
C ARG A 3 -2.34 -37.69 -27.24
N PHE A 4 -2.52 -38.50 -28.28
CA PHE A 4 -2.16 -38.12 -29.65
C PHE A 4 -3.16 -37.12 -30.23
N TRP A 5 -4.46 -37.34 -29.95
CA TRP A 5 -5.54 -36.46 -30.37
C TRP A 5 -5.55 -35.13 -29.59
N GLU A 6 -5.17 -35.16 -28.31
CA GLU A 6 -5.00 -33.94 -27.49
C GLU A 6 -3.85 -33.04 -27.99
N ARG A 7 -2.81 -33.63 -28.60
CA ARG A 7 -1.65 -32.88 -29.11
C ARG A 7 -1.89 -32.24 -30.48
N ASN A 8 -2.84 -32.77 -31.26
CA ASN A 8 -3.11 -32.35 -32.64
C ASN A 8 -4.59 -31.97 -32.85
N PRO A 9 -5.08 -30.87 -32.25
CA PRO A 9 -6.48 -30.45 -32.31
C PRO A 9 -6.95 -30.09 -33.74
N TRP A 10 -6.04 -29.86 -34.68
CA TRP A 10 -6.39 -29.59 -36.07
C TRP A 10 -6.81 -30.85 -36.82
N LEU A 11 -6.19 -32.00 -36.53
CA LEU A 11 -6.59 -33.29 -37.10
C LEU A 11 -8.01 -33.67 -36.67
N THR A 12 -8.38 -33.31 -35.43
CA THR A 12 -9.70 -33.61 -34.90
C THR A 12 -10.78 -32.79 -35.61
N ALA A 13 -10.53 -31.51 -35.85
CA ALA A 13 -11.41 -30.64 -36.62
C ALA A 13 -11.56 -31.10 -38.08
N VAL A 14 -10.47 -31.53 -38.72
CA VAL A 14 -10.50 -32.06 -40.10
C VAL A 14 -11.31 -33.36 -40.17
N VAL A 15 -11.09 -34.29 -39.24
CA VAL A 15 -11.86 -35.55 -39.20
C VAL A 15 -13.34 -35.28 -38.92
N MET A 16 -13.65 -34.36 -37.99
CA MET A 16 -15.05 -33.96 -37.73
C MET A 16 -15.70 -33.33 -38.96
N ALA A 17 -14.98 -32.45 -39.69
CA ALA A 17 -15.49 -31.87 -40.93
C ALA A 17 -15.78 -32.95 -41.98
N LEU A 18 -14.86 -33.91 -42.17
CA LEU A 18 -15.06 -35.03 -43.11
C LEU A 18 -16.22 -35.94 -42.70
N VAL A 19 -16.36 -36.26 -41.41
CA VAL A 19 -17.47 -37.08 -40.88
C VAL A 19 -18.81 -36.37 -41.06
N VAL A 20 -18.87 -35.07 -40.75
CA VAL A 20 -20.08 -34.26 -40.93
C VAL A 20 -20.43 -34.19 -42.43
N THR A 21 -19.49 -33.83 -43.31
CA THR A 21 -19.72 -33.76 -44.76
C THR A 21 -20.19 -35.12 -45.32
N ALA A 22 -19.54 -36.22 -44.96
CA ALA A 22 -19.93 -37.55 -45.42
C ALA A 22 -21.30 -37.97 -44.87
N GLY A 23 -21.57 -37.73 -43.57
CA GLY A 23 -22.84 -38.04 -42.93
C GLY A 23 -24.01 -37.25 -43.51
N THR A 24 -23.84 -35.94 -43.72
CA THR A 24 -24.85 -35.10 -44.38
C THR A 24 -25.08 -35.56 -45.83
N GLY A 25 -24.01 -35.93 -46.55
CA GLY A 25 -24.11 -36.45 -47.91
C GLY A 25 -24.89 -37.77 -48.02
N VAL A 26 -24.64 -38.71 -47.11
CA VAL A 26 -25.35 -40.00 -47.04
C VAL A 26 -26.82 -39.79 -46.65
N ALA A 27 -27.10 -38.93 -45.66
CA ALA A 27 -28.47 -38.64 -45.23
C ALA A 27 -29.33 -38.03 -46.36
N LEU A 28 -28.79 -37.05 -47.09
CA LEU A 28 -29.49 -36.44 -48.22
C LEU A 28 -29.66 -37.40 -49.40
N ARG A 29 -28.69 -38.30 -49.63
CA ARG A 29 -28.81 -39.35 -50.65
C ARG A 29 -29.93 -40.34 -50.32
N LEU A 30 -30.09 -40.71 -49.04
CA LEU A 30 -31.20 -41.55 -48.57
C LEU A 30 -32.56 -40.85 -48.69
N ALA A 31 -32.59 -39.52 -48.55
CA ALA A 31 -33.77 -38.68 -48.75
C ALA A 31 -34.10 -38.40 -50.23
N LYS A 32 -33.38 -39.00 -51.19
CA LYS A 32 -33.55 -38.82 -52.66
C LYS A 32 -33.41 -37.38 -53.16
N THR A 33 -32.58 -36.57 -52.49
CA THR A 33 -32.30 -35.18 -52.87
C THR A 33 -31.46 -35.13 -54.18
N PRO A 34 -31.64 -34.14 -55.08
CA PRO A 34 -30.83 -34.02 -56.30
C PRO A 34 -29.34 -33.83 -56.00
N ALA A 35 -28.48 -34.40 -56.84
CA ALA A 35 -27.02 -34.47 -56.60
C ALA A 35 -26.36 -33.09 -56.35
N ILE A 36 -26.87 -32.04 -57.01
CA ILE A 36 -26.35 -30.67 -56.85
C ILE A 36 -26.62 -30.10 -55.44
N GLU A 37 -27.77 -30.41 -54.83
CA GLU A 37 -28.13 -29.95 -53.49
C GLU A 37 -27.35 -30.72 -52.41
N ILE A 38 -27.05 -32.00 -52.65
CA ILE A 38 -26.21 -32.80 -51.75
C ILE A 38 -24.81 -32.18 -51.64
N VAL A 39 -24.18 -31.85 -52.77
CA VAL A 39 -22.83 -31.24 -52.80
C VAL A 39 -22.83 -29.88 -52.10
N LYS A 40 -23.82 -29.03 -52.38
CA LYS A 40 -23.93 -27.70 -51.76
C LYS A 40 -24.07 -27.80 -50.23
N THR A 41 -24.97 -28.65 -49.76
CA THR A 41 -25.32 -28.71 -48.33
C THR A 41 -24.24 -29.42 -47.51
N ALA A 42 -23.68 -30.52 -48.02
CA ALA A 42 -22.58 -31.24 -47.37
C ALA A 42 -21.28 -30.40 -47.33
N GLY A 43 -21.03 -29.61 -48.39
CA GLY A 43 -19.93 -28.65 -48.45
C GLY A 43 -20.06 -27.52 -47.42
N VAL A 44 -21.26 -26.92 -47.30
CA VAL A 44 -21.53 -25.89 -46.28
C VAL A 44 -21.39 -26.46 -44.87
N ALA A 45 -21.89 -27.67 -44.62
CA ALA A 45 -21.79 -28.32 -43.32
C ALA A 45 -20.31 -28.56 -42.91
N GLY A 46 -19.48 -29.06 -43.82
CA GLY A 46 -18.03 -29.22 -43.57
C GLY A 46 -17.29 -27.89 -43.41
N GLY A 47 -17.61 -26.92 -44.27
CA GLY A 47 -17.05 -25.57 -44.21
C GLY A 47 -17.35 -24.84 -42.90
N ALA A 48 -18.56 -25.04 -42.34
CA ALA A 48 -18.94 -24.48 -41.04
C ALA A 48 -18.07 -25.01 -39.89
N ILE A 49 -17.73 -26.31 -39.89
CA ILE A 49 -16.83 -26.90 -38.88
C ILE A 49 -15.43 -26.29 -38.96
N VAL A 50 -14.89 -26.14 -40.18
CA VAL A 50 -13.58 -25.51 -40.40
C VAL A 50 -13.60 -24.04 -39.97
N ALA A 51 -14.66 -23.30 -40.29
CA ALA A 51 -14.83 -21.90 -39.89
C ALA A 51 -14.92 -21.73 -38.35
N LEU A 52 -15.71 -22.58 -37.67
CA LEU A 52 -15.79 -22.59 -36.21
C LEU A 52 -14.45 -22.94 -35.56
N TYR A 53 -13.71 -23.89 -36.14
CA TYR A 53 -12.37 -24.22 -35.67
C TYR A 53 -11.38 -23.06 -35.85
N ALA A 54 -11.41 -22.37 -37.00
CA ALA A 54 -10.60 -21.19 -37.24
C ALA A 54 -10.92 -20.06 -36.26
N LEU A 55 -12.21 -19.83 -35.98
CA LEU A 55 -12.66 -18.86 -34.98
C LEU A 55 -12.18 -19.24 -33.57
N TRP A 56 -12.31 -20.51 -33.18
CA TRP A 56 -11.83 -21.01 -31.89
C TRP A 56 -10.31 -20.88 -31.75
N LEU A 57 -9.55 -21.18 -32.82
CA LEU A 57 -8.10 -20.96 -32.83
C LEU A 57 -7.74 -19.49 -32.66
N ASN A 58 -8.46 -18.59 -33.32
CA ASN A 58 -8.23 -17.16 -33.21
C ASN A 58 -8.55 -16.65 -31.80
N ASP A 59 -9.69 -17.07 -31.21
CA ASP A 59 -10.06 -16.74 -29.82
C ASP A 59 -9.02 -17.28 -28.83
N ARG A 60 -8.59 -18.53 -29.01
CA ARG A 60 -7.55 -19.15 -28.16
C ARG A 60 -6.21 -18.42 -28.27
N ARG A 61 -5.79 -18.04 -29.48
CA ARG A 61 -4.55 -17.26 -29.69
C ARG A 61 -4.65 -15.90 -29.02
N ARG A 62 -5.76 -15.20 -29.24
CA ARG A 62 -6.04 -13.90 -28.62
C ARG A 62 -5.96 -13.97 -27.09
N ARG A 63 -6.59 -14.97 -26.46
CA ARG A 63 -6.50 -15.16 -25.00
C ARG A 63 -5.08 -15.40 -24.50
N VAL A 64 -4.28 -16.18 -25.25
CA VAL A 64 -2.88 -16.46 -24.89
C VAL A 64 -2.01 -15.20 -25.06
N GLU A 65 -2.25 -14.41 -26.09
CA GLU A 65 -1.55 -13.14 -26.33
C GLU A 65 -1.93 -12.09 -25.27
N GLU A 66 -3.22 -11.95 -24.95
CA GLU A 66 -3.71 -11.08 -23.87
C GLU A 66 -3.08 -11.47 -22.52
N ALA A 67 -3.04 -12.77 -22.19
CA ALA A 67 -2.41 -13.27 -20.98
C ALA A 67 -0.88 -13.05 -20.96
N ARG A 68 -0.22 -13.12 -22.13
CA ARG A 68 1.22 -12.81 -22.22
C ARG A 68 1.48 -11.32 -22.02
N HIS A 69 0.69 -10.46 -22.66
CA HIS A 69 0.79 -9.01 -22.50
C HIS A 69 0.49 -8.56 -21.07
N SER A 70 -0.45 -9.19 -20.38
CA SER A 70 -0.72 -8.90 -18.97
C SER A 70 0.49 -9.26 -18.10
N LEU A 71 1.07 -10.45 -18.28
CA LEU A 71 2.26 -10.87 -17.53
C LEU A 71 3.49 -10.00 -17.82
N GLU A 72 3.67 -9.56 -19.06
CA GLU A 72 4.76 -8.66 -19.42
C GLU A 72 4.58 -7.27 -18.79
N SER A 73 3.36 -6.71 -18.82
CA SER A 73 3.09 -5.43 -18.18
C SER A 73 3.25 -5.48 -16.66
N GLU A 74 2.89 -6.61 -16.04
CA GLU A 74 3.12 -6.88 -14.62
C GLU A 74 4.62 -6.90 -14.27
N LYS A 75 5.43 -7.63 -15.04
CA LYS A 75 6.90 -7.66 -14.85
C LYS A 75 7.54 -6.29 -15.02
N VAL A 76 7.14 -5.52 -16.03
CA VAL A 76 7.65 -4.16 -16.25
C VAL A 76 7.30 -3.25 -15.06
N ALA A 77 6.11 -3.42 -14.47
CA ALA A 77 5.72 -2.70 -13.28
C ALA A 77 6.58 -3.09 -12.05
N ASP A 78 6.85 -4.39 -11.86
CA ASP A 78 7.69 -4.91 -10.78
C ASP A 78 9.14 -4.42 -10.90
N GLU A 79 9.71 -4.43 -12.10
CA GLU A 79 11.05 -3.91 -12.38
C GLU A 79 11.15 -2.41 -12.13
N ARG A 80 10.14 -1.63 -12.53
CA ARG A 80 10.07 -0.19 -12.24
C ARG A 80 9.98 0.08 -10.75
N PHE A 81 9.17 -0.69 -10.03
CA PHE A 81 9.07 -0.60 -8.58
C PHE A 81 10.43 -0.85 -7.93
N ALA A 82 11.06 -1.98 -8.22
CA ALA A 82 12.35 -2.37 -7.65
C ALA A 82 13.43 -1.31 -7.94
N ARG A 83 13.52 -0.84 -9.18
CA ARG A 83 14.47 0.21 -9.57
C ARG A 83 14.22 1.52 -8.85
N SER A 84 12.96 1.95 -8.71
CA SER A 84 12.66 3.17 -7.97
C SER A 84 13.01 3.04 -6.48
N VAL A 85 12.76 1.89 -5.86
CA VAL A 85 13.17 1.64 -4.46
C VAL A 85 14.69 1.68 -4.32
N GLU A 86 15.45 1.09 -5.24
CA GLU A 86 16.91 1.17 -5.25
C GLU A 86 17.41 2.63 -5.34
N LEU A 87 16.82 3.43 -6.24
CA LEU A 87 17.17 4.84 -6.43
C LEU A 87 16.84 5.73 -5.22
N LEU A 88 15.96 5.31 -4.29
CA LEU A 88 15.74 6.03 -3.02
C LEU A 88 16.97 5.99 -2.10
N GLY A 89 17.88 5.04 -2.30
CA GLY A 89 19.15 4.94 -1.58
C GLY A 89 20.27 5.78 -2.18
N ASN A 90 20.02 6.52 -3.26
CA ASN A 90 21.04 7.34 -3.92
C ASN A 90 21.40 8.59 -3.10
N ASP A 91 22.68 8.97 -3.08
CA ASP A 91 23.14 10.15 -2.34
C ASP A 91 22.58 11.47 -2.91
N ALA A 92 22.31 11.52 -4.21
CA ALA A 92 21.72 12.70 -4.84
C ALA A 92 20.22 12.82 -4.52
N ASP A 93 19.85 13.91 -3.86
CA ASP A 93 18.47 14.28 -3.52
C ASP A 93 17.54 14.29 -4.73
N GLN A 94 18.01 14.82 -5.87
CA GLN A 94 17.22 14.88 -7.11
C GLN A 94 16.85 13.50 -7.65
N VAL A 95 17.75 12.52 -7.50
CA VAL A 95 17.50 11.14 -7.91
C VAL A 95 16.45 10.51 -7.01
N ARG A 96 16.53 10.75 -5.69
CA ARG A 96 15.54 10.28 -4.72
C ARG A 96 14.16 10.89 -4.95
N VAL A 97 14.07 12.19 -5.23
CA VAL A 97 12.82 12.86 -5.61
C VAL A 97 12.23 12.25 -6.88
N GLY A 98 13.04 12.04 -7.91
CA GLY A 98 12.61 11.39 -9.15
C GLY A 98 12.06 9.98 -8.92
N ALA A 99 12.72 9.20 -8.06
CA ALA A 99 12.28 7.88 -7.66
C ALA A 99 10.93 7.89 -6.91
N MET A 100 10.72 8.83 -5.99
CA MET A 100 9.43 8.97 -5.30
C MET A 100 8.29 9.31 -6.26
N HIS A 101 8.53 10.19 -7.25
CA HIS A 101 7.54 10.50 -8.27
C HIS A 101 7.22 9.29 -9.17
N ALA A 102 8.22 8.47 -9.50
CA ALA A 102 8.02 7.24 -10.24
C ALA A 102 7.17 6.22 -9.45
N LEU A 103 7.42 6.07 -8.14
CA LEU A 103 6.60 5.24 -7.25
C LEU A 103 5.16 5.75 -7.16
N ALA A 104 4.97 7.06 -6.97
CA ALA A 104 3.64 7.66 -6.90
C ALA A 104 2.88 7.51 -8.23
N TRP A 105 3.56 7.61 -9.37
CA TRP A 105 2.97 7.32 -10.67
C TRP A 105 2.55 5.84 -10.78
N LEU A 106 3.41 4.91 -10.34
CA LEU A 106 3.11 3.48 -10.34
C LEU A 106 1.89 3.15 -9.46
N ALA A 107 1.78 3.75 -8.28
CA ALA A 107 0.61 3.61 -7.41
C ALA A 107 -0.69 4.08 -8.09
N ARG A 108 -0.62 5.14 -8.91
CA ARG A 108 -1.77 5.63 -9.67
C ARG A 108 -2.13 4.70 -10.83
N SER A 109 -1.16 4.25 -11.61
CA SER A 109 -1.39 3.41 -12.80
C SER A 109 -1.73 1.97 -12.45
N THR A 110 -1.28 1.48 -11.30
CA THR A 110 -1.32 0.07 -10.94
C THR A 110 -1.74 -0.07 -9.46
N PRO A 111 -3.06 -0.14 -9.18
CA PRO A 111 -3.62 -0.03 -7.82
C PRO A 111 -3.02 -1.00 -6.78
N ARG A 112 -2.59 -2.20 -7.20
CA ARG A 112 -1.95 -3.18 -6.29
C ARG A 112 -0.71 -2.65 -5.55
N TYR A 113 -0.04 -1.62 -6.07
CA TYR A 113 1.13 -1.01 -5.41
C TYR A 113 0.81 0.15 -4.47
N ARG A 114 -0.44 0.62 -4.39
CA ARG A 114 -0.77 1.83 -3.61
C ARG A 114 -0.32 1.72 -2.15
N GLN A 115 -0.67 0.61 -1.49
CA GLN A 115 -0.25 0.37 -0.11
C GLN A 115 1.27 0.27 0.01
N THR A 116 1.92 -0.56 -0.82
CA THR A 116 3.37 -0.76 -0.76
C THR A 116 4.14 0.54 -1.01
N VAL A 117 3.68 1.39 -1.93
CA VAL A 117 4.28 2.70 -2.19
C VAL A 117 4.11 3.63 -0.98
N LEU A 118 2.92 3.66 -0.36
CA LEU A 118 2.73 4.41 0.88
C LEU A 118 3.64 3.90 2.00
N ASP A 119 3.78 2.59 2.15
CA ASP A 119 4.65 1.97 3.16
C ASP A 119 6.11 2.37 2.95
N VAL A 120 6.58 2.41 1.70
CA VAL A 120 7.94 2.87 1.35
C VAL A 120 8.14 4.35 1.68
N LEU A 121 7.19 5.22 1.31
CA LEU A 121 7.27 6.65 1.62
C LEU A 121 7.21 6.91 3.14
N CYS A 122 6.35 6.18 3.85
CA CYS A 122 6.26 6.24 5.30
C CYS A 122 7.55 5.74 5.96
N ALA A 123 8.12 4.61 5.51
CA ALA A 123 9.40 4.09 5.99
C ALA A 123 10.54 5.09 5.77
N TYR A 124 10.56 5.79 4.64
CA TYR A 124 11.53 6.85 4.38
C TYR A 124 11.40 7.99 5.40
N LEU A 125 10.18 8.46 5.68
CA LEU A 125 9.92 9.52 6.67
C LEU A 125 10.23 9.11 8.12
N ARG A 126 10.15 7.82 8.44
CA ARG A 126 10.52 7.28 9.77
C ARG A 126 12.03 7.26 10.02
N ARG A 127 12.88 7.48 9.01
CA ARG A 127 14.32 7.64 9.22
C ARG A 127 14.57 8.91 10.05
N PRO A 128 15.45 8.88 11.08
CA PRO A 128 15.77 10.07 11.87
C PRO A 128 16.22 11.23 11.00
N PHE A 129 15.73 12.43 11.32
CA PHE A 129 16.11 13.69 10.67
C PHE A 129 15.81 14.84 11.62
N HIS A 130 16.68 15.84 11.59
CA HIS A 130 16.57 17.07 12.35
C HIS A 130 16.90 18.27 11.46
N HIS A 131 16.15 19.35 11.60
CA HIS A 131 16.41 20.61 10.92
C HIS A 131 16.56 21.74 11.96
N PRO A 132 17.62 22.57 11.91
CA PRO A 132 17.88 23.59 12.92
C PRO A 132 16.78 24.65 13.09
N SER A 133 15.94 24.88 12.06
CA SER A 133 14.81 25.82 12.18
C SER A 133 13.77 25.36 13.21
N TRP A 134 13.71 24.07 13.51
CA TRP A 134 12.80 23.53 14.51
C TRP A 134 13.18 23.96 15.92
N ASP A 135 14.48 24.11 16.21
CA ASP A 135 14.95 24.56 17.52
C ASP A 135 14.67 26.07 17.73
N ALA A 136 14.69 26.83 16.63
CA ALA A 136 14.43 28.27 16.67
C ALA A 136 12.93 28.58 16.78
N ASN A 137 12.07 27.86 16.05
CA ASN A 137 10.62 27.97 16.15
C ASN A 137 9.94 26.68 15.70
N GLU A 138 9.68 25.77 16.64
CA GLU A 138 9.00 24.49 16.37
C GLU A 138 7.55 24.64 15.89
N ALA A 139 6.88 25.74 16.28
CA ALA A 139 5.49 26.02 15.96
C ALA A 139 5.29 26.59 14.54
N ASP A 140 6.30 27.28 14.00
CA ASP A 140 6.30 27.81 12.62
C ASP A 140 7.73 27.96 12.05
N PRO A 141 8.39 26.84 11.67
CA PRO A 141 9.81 26.84 11.28
C PRO A 141 10.17 27.66 10.03
N ASP A 142 9.23 27.98 9.14
CA ASP A 142 9.48 28.79 7.94
C ASP A 142 9.53 30.30 8.25
N THR A 143 9.21 30.73 9.48
CA THR A 143 9.23 32.16 9.88
C THR A 143 10.56 32.65 10.42
N VAL A 144 11.51 31.73 10.66
CA VAL A 144 12.80 32.06 11.26
C VAL A 144 13.88 32.23 10.21
N PHE A 145 14.74 33.21 10.43
CA PHE A 145 16.00 33.38 9.71
C PHE A 145 17.13 32.93 10.64
N LEU A 146 17.76 31.81 10.31
CA LEU A 146 18.87 31.27 11.11
C LEU A 146 20.12 32.11 10.90
N GLU A 147 20.86 32.39 11.98
CA GLU A 147 22.14 33.10 11.91
C GLU A 147 23.18 32.31 11.10
N GLU A 148 23.16 30.98 11.26
CA GLU A 148 23.96 30.03 10.47
C GLU A 148 23.05 29.21 9.57
N ALA A 149 23.32 29.24 8.26
CA ALA A 149 22.57 28.44 7.30
C ALA A 149 22.80 26.94 7.55
N PRO A 150 21.72 26.11 7.55
CA PRO A 150 21.87 24.67 7.62
C PRO A 150 22.74 24.14 6.48
N SER A 151 23.41 23.01 6.69
CA SER A 151 24.20 22.38 5.64
C SER A 151 23.34 22.06 4.41
N THR A 152 23.96 22.05 3.22
CA THR A 152 23.27 21.74 1.97
C THR A 152 22.57 20.38 2.02
N GLU A 153 23.19 19.38 2.66
CA GLU A 153 22.62 18.03 2.84
C GLU A 153 21.32 18.06 3.66
N VAL A 154 21.27 18.85 4.74
CA VAL A 154 20.08 18.99 5.58
C VAL A 154 18.94 19.66 4.81
N GLN A 155 19.23 20.72 4.06
CA GLN A 155 18.23 21.40 3.22
C GLN A 155 17.69 20.49 2.11
N GLN A 156 18.57 19.76 1.45
CA GLN A 156 18.20 18.79 0.41
C GLN A 156 17.34 17.65 0.99
N GLU A 157 17.72 17.08 2.13
CA GLU A 157 16.96 16.04 2.80
C GLU A 157 15.57 16.55 3.26
N GLN A 158 15.48 17.78 3.77
CA GLN A 158 14.20 18.42 4.10
C GLN A 158 13.28 18.48 2.87
N GLN A 159 13.81 18.88 1.71
CA GLN A 159 13.06 18.97 0.47
C GLN A 159 12.55 17.59 -0.01
N VAL A 160 13.38 16.56 0.10
CA VAL A 160 12.99 15.17 -0.24
C VAL A 160 11.85 14.70 0.68
N ARG A 161 11.95 14.97 1.99
CA ARG A 161 10.93 14.61 2.99
C ARG A 161 9.61 15.35 2.79
N ARG A 162 9.66 16.67 2.55
CA ARG A 162 8.47 17.46 2.16
C ARG A 162 7.83 16.92 0.88
N THR A 163 8.63 16.40 -0.05
CA THR A 163 8.11 15.72 -1.25
C THR A 163 7.44 14.39 -0.93
N ALA A 164 8.02 13.55 -0.06
CA ALA A 164 7.38 12.32 0.40
C ALA A 164 6.02 12.60 1.08
N GLN A 165 5.95 13.60 1.97
CA GLN A 165 4.69 14.00 2.63
C GLN A 165 3.61 14.39 1.60
N ARG A 166 3.98 15.18 0.60
CA ARG A 166 3.06 15.57 -0.49
C ARG A 166 2.56 14.36 -1.28
N LEU A 167 3.47 13.45 -1.64
CA LEU A 167 3.13 12.26 -2.43
C LEU A 167 2.28 11.25 -1.66
N ILE A 168 2.47 11.15 -0.33
CA ILE A 168 1.54 10.40 0.55
C ILE A 168 0.14 10.98 0.41
N LYS A 169 -0.03 12.29 0.61
CA LYS A 169 -1.32 12.97 0.47
C LYS A 169 -1.95 12.73 -0.91
N ASP A 170 -1.17 12.86 -1.98
CA ASP A 170 -1.66 12.75 -3.36
C ASP A 170 -2.04 11.31 -3.76
N THR A 171 -1.48 10.31 -3.08
CA THR A 171 -1.77 8.89 -3.32
C THR A 171 -3.07 8.45 -2.64
N LEU A 172 -3.47 9.14 -1.56
CA LEU A 172 -4.68 8.81 -0.81
C LEU A 172 -5.97 9.27 -1.51
N SER A 173 -7.02 8.48 -1.34
CA SER A 173 -8.36 8.81 -1.84
C SER A 173 -8.91 10.10 -1.21
N TRP A 174 -9.78 10.78 -1.96
CA TRP A 174 -10.42 12.04 -1.58
C TRP A 174 -11.79 12.16 -2.26
N GLY A 175 -12.64 13.08 -1.77
CA GLY A 175 -13.98 13.34 -2.30
C GLY A 175 -15.06 12.43 -1.71
N ASP A 176 -16.26 12.44 -2.30
CA ASP A 176 -17.48 11.79 -1.79
C ASP A 176 -17.87 10.52 -2.58
N LYS A 177 -16.89 9.78 -3.11
CA LYS A 177 -17.18 8.55 -3.87
C LYS A 177 -17.39 7.38 -2.90
N ASP A 178 -18.40 6.56 -3.13
CA ASP A 178 -18.70 5.41 -2.25
C ASP A 178 -17.57 4.34 -2.23
N ASP A 179 -16.69 4.34 -3.22
CA ASP A 179 -15.57 3.41 -3.35
C ASP A 179 -14.24 4.15 -3.11
N HIS A 180 -13.80 4.16 -1.85
CA HIS A 180 -12.52 4.71 -1.43
C HIS A 180 -11.51 3.59 -1.16
N ASP A 181 -10.27 3.81 -1.59
CA ASP A 181 -9.20 2.93 -1.20
C ASP A 181 -8.88 3.13 0.28
N HIS A 182 -9.03 2.05 1.05
CA HIS A 182 -8.78 2.03 2.48
C HIS A 182 -7.32 1.65 2.72
N LEU A 183 -6.43 2.64 2.61
CA LEU A 183 -4.98 2.48 2.76
C LEU A 183 -4.53 2.84 4.19
N ASP A 184 -3.50 2.15 4.67
CA ASP A 184 -2.90 2.36 5.98
C ASP A 184 -1.70 3.31 5.91
N LEU A 185 -1.50 4.08 6.98
CA LEU A 185 -0.32 4.92 7.18
C LEU A 185 0.37 4.56 8.50
N ASP A 186 1.68 4.33 8.46
CA ASP A 186 2.54 4.17 9.64
C ASP A 186 3.71 5.15 9.62
N LEU A 187 3.51 6.28 10.28
CA LEU A 187 4.47 7.36 10.49
C LEU A 187 5.04 7.34 11.92
N THR A 188 5.11 6.15 12.55
CA THR A 188 5.67 5.99 13.89
C THR A 188 7.08 6.57 14.00
N GLY A 189 7.27 7.54 14.88
CA GLY A 189 8.57 8.19 15.13
C GLY A 189 9.02 9.15 14.03
N ALA A 190 8.19 9.45 13.03
CA ALA A 190 8.55 10.36 11.96
C ALA A 190 8.59 11.82 12.45
N SER A 191 9.53 12.60 11.91
CA SER A 191 9.54 14.07 12.01
C SER A 191 8.88 14.65 10.76
N LEU A 192 7.76 15.34 10.96
CA LEU A 192 6.87 15.80 9.91
C LEU A 192 6.72 17.32 10.01
N GLU A 193 6.72 17.99 8.88
CA GLU A 193 6.75 19.45 8.83
C GLU A 193 5.66 19.95 7.89
N TYR A 194 4.79 20.83 8.40
CA TYR A 194 3.57 21.31 7.73
C TYR A 194 2.71 20.16 7.16
N PHE A 195 2.59 19.07 7.92
CA PHE A 195 1.95 17.84 7.47
C PHE A 195 0.46 18.06 7.18
N SER A 196 -0.01 17.57 6.04
CA SER A 196 -1.40 17.74 5.64
C SER A 196 -1.98 16.49 5.02
N LEU A 197 -3.11 16.03 5.57
CA LEU A 197 -3.99 15.01 5.00
C LEU A 197 -5.42 15.56 4.80
N ASP A 198 -5.54 16.87 4.58
CA ASP A 198 -6.81 17.56 4.41
C ASP A 198 -7.66 16.88 3.31
N GLY A 199 -8.89 16.51 3.67
CA GLY A 199 -9.87 15.87 2.78
C GLY A 199 -9.55 14.44 2.36
N ARG A 200 -8.60 13.76 3.04
CA ARG A 200 -8.17 12.41 2.68
C ARG A 200 -8.90 11.33 3.47
N HIS A 201 -9.11 10.21 2.79
CA HIS A 201 -9.64 8.97 3.38
C HIS A 201 -8.49 8.02 3.67
N VAL A 202 -8.47 7.48 4.89
CA VAL A 202 -7.44 6.56 5.38
C VAL A 202 -8.13 5.41 6.11
N ASN A 203 -7.60 4.20 5.99
CA ASN A 203 -8.06 3.09 6.81
C ASN A 203 -7.54 3.26 8.25
N ARG A 204 -6.25 3.01 8.48
CA ARG A 204 -5.60 3.17 9.78
C ARG A 204 -4.51 4.23 9.71
N PHE A 205 -4.45 5.11 10.72
CA PHE A 205 -3.43 6.15 10.81
C PHE A 205 -2.61 6.01 12.11
N VAL A 206 -1.37 5.54 11.99
CA VAL A 206 -0.44 5.41 13.12
C VAL A 206 0.65 6.46 13.00
N ALA A 207 0.79 7.29 14.02
CA ALA A 207 1.84 8.31 14.15
C ALA A 207 2.31 8.39 15.62
N ARG A 208 2.56 7.22 16.22
CA ARG A 208 3.05 7.13 17.59
C ARG A 208 4.44 7.73 17.69
N ARG A 209 4.70 8.54 18.72
CA ARG A 209 6.00 9.23 18.93
C ARG A 209 6.44 10.11 17.76
N ALA A 210 5.54 10.43 16.84
CA ALA A 210 5.83 11.34 15.73
C ALA A 210 5.94 12.79 16.25
N GLN A 211 6.79 13.58 15.60
CA GLN A 211 7.01 14.99 15.89
C GLN A 211 6.42 15.80 14.74
N PHE A 212 5.46 16.68 15.04
CA PHE A 212 4.79 17.51 14.05
C PHE A 212 5.18 18.98 14.24
N TYR A 213 6.01 19.48 13.33
CA TYR A 213 6.48 20.86 13.28
C TYR A 213 5.60 21.70 12.34
N GLY A 214 5.36 22.95 12.71
CA GLY A 214 4.44 23.80 11.96
C GLY A 214 2.97 23.36 12.10
N ILE A 215 2.12 23.88 11.22
CA ILE A 215 0.68 23.55 11.21
C ILE A 215 0.47 22.12 10.72
N THR A 216 -0.25 21.31 11.51
CA THR A 216 -0.72 20.00 11.08
C THR A 216 -2.19 20.07 10.68
N ASN A 217 -2.46 19.88 9.39
CA ASN A 217 -3.80 20.03 8.82
C ASN A 217 -4.43 18.67 8.47
N LEU A 218 -5.33 18.23 9.34
CA LEU A 218 -6.14 17.01 9.21
C LEU A 218 -7.63 17.33 9.08
N ARG A 219 -7.98 18.52 8.60
CA ARG A 219 -9.38 18.90 8.35
C ARG A 219 -10.01 17.98 7.32
N ASN A 220 -11.33 17.78 7.43
CA ASN A 220 -12.09 16.94 6.48
C ASN A 220 -11.55 15.51 6.28
N MET A 221 -10.64 15.05 7.16
CA MET A 221 -10.06 13.72 7.06
C MET A 221 -11.06 12.68 7.54
N HIS A 222 -11.15 11.54 6.87
CA HIS A 222 -11.94 10.40 7.32
C HIS A 222 -11.03 9.21 7.58
N VAL A 223 -11.00 8.74 8.83
CA VAL A 223 -10.30 7.53 9.23
C VAL A 223 -11.30 6.47 9.64
N GLN A 224 -11.30 5.33 8.93
CA GLN A 224 -12.23 4.23 9.19
C GLN A 224 -11.85 3.40 10.41
N SER A 225 -10.56 3.25 10.64
CA SER A 225 -9.99 2.44 11.72
C SER A 225 -9.41 3.35 12.81
N VAL A 226 -8.44 2.82 13.55
CA VAL A 226 -7.82 3.53 14.68
C VAL A 226 -6.88 4.64 14.20
N THR A 227 -6.89 5.76 14.93
CA THR A 227 -5.88 6.81 14.82
C THR A 227 -5.07 6.89 16.10
N LEU A 228 -3.75 6.77 15.99
CA LEU A 228 -2.86 6.61 17.14
C LEU A 228 -1.73 7.63 17.11
N PHE A 229 -1.84 8.68 17.92
CA PHE A 229 -0.81 9.70 18.10
C PHE A 229 0.05 9.47 19.35
N SER A 230 -0.10 8.33 20.02
CA SER A 230 0.44 8.12 21.37
C SER A 230 1.92 8.47 21.51
N GLY A 231 2.26 9.29 22.50
CA GLY A 231 3.63 9.77 22.76
C GLY A 231 4.19 10.77 21.74
N GLY A 232 3.37 11.24 20.80
CA GLY A 232 3.77 12.25 19.80
C GLY A 232 3.63 13.68 20.30
N ALA A 233 4.11 14.65 19.51
CA ALA A 233 3.99 16.07 19.83
C ALA A 233 3.52 16.88 18.62
N PHE A 234 2.54 17.76 18.85
CA PHE A 234 2.12 18.78 17.91
C PHE A 234 2.68 20.13 18.37
N HIS A 235 3.76 20.56 17.75
CA HIS A 235 4.48 21.78 18.13
C HIS A 235 3.76 23.05 17.65
N GLY A 236 3.18 23.00 16.45
CA GLY A 236 2.29 24.04 15.93
C GLY A 236 0.80 23.73 16.14
N ARG A 237 -0.05 24.45 15.39
CA ARG A 237 -1.50 24.25 15.43
C ARG A 237 -1.89 22.89 14.85
N LEU A 238 -2.77 22.16 15.54
CA LEU A 238 -3.44 20.96 15.03
C LEU A 238 -4.87 21.30 14.59
N GLN A 239 -5.19 21.02 13.33
CA GLN A 239 -6.52 21.31 12.76
C GLN A 239 -7.24 20.01 12.42
N LEU A 240 -8.39 19.81 13.06
CA LEU A 240 -9.23 18.61 12.97
C LEU A 240 -10.68 18.93 12.55
N SER A 241 -11.00 20.19 12.28
CA SER A 241 -12.34 20.62 11.86
C SER A 241 -12.92 19.71 10.77
N ASN A 242 -14.15 19.23 10.98
CA ASN A 242 -14.87 18.30 10.11
C ASN A 242 -14.18 16.94 9.83
N SER A 243 -13.22 16.52 10.65
CA SER A 243 -12.66 15.17 10.56
C SER A 243 -13.56 14.12 11.21
N LYS A 244 -13.52 12.89 10.70
CA LYS A 244 -14.31 11.76 11.19
C LYS A 244 -13.39 10.60 11.53
N PHE A 245 -13.50 10.11 12.76
CA PHE A 245 -12.75 8.96 13.26
C PHE A 245 -13.72 7.86 13.68
N ASP A 246 -14.01 6.94 12.75
CA ASP A 246 -15.08 5.95 12.91
C ASP A 246 -14.82 4.99 14.09
N ARG A 247 -13.57 4.58 14.30
CA ARG A 247 -13.18 3.84 15.52
C ARG A 247 -12.78 4.80 16.63
N GLY A 248 -11.83 5.69 16.42
CA GLY A 248 -11.42 6.59 17.49
C GLY A 248 -9.99 7.04 17.40
N VAL A 249 -9.65 7.93 18.34
CA VAL A 249 -8.34 8.59 18.41
C VAL A 249 -7.72 8.36 19.77
N SER A 250 -6.41 8.07 19.76
CA SER A 250 -5.59 8.10 20.95
C SER A 250 -4.60 9.25 20.93
N PHE A 251 -4.77 10.16 21.89
CA PHE A 251 -3.83 11.22 22.28
C PHE A 251 -3.09 10.88 23.57
N GLN A 252 -3.01 9.60 23.96
CA GLN A 252 -2.24 9.17 25.13
C GLN A 252 -0.83 9.77 25.09
N GLU A 253 -0.42 10.47 26.15
CA GLU A 253 0.93 11.06 26.26
C GLU A 253 1.27 12.01 25.09
N VAL A 254 0.27 12.63 24.46
CA VAL A 254 0.51 13.64 23.42
C VAL A 254 0.74 15.01 24.04
N THR A 255 1.76 15.70 23.54
CA THR A 255 2.01 17.12 23.85
C THR A 255 1.40 18.01 22.78
N PHE A 256 0.66 19.03 23.19
CA PHE A 256 0.13 20.08 22.32
C PHE A 256 0.82 21.41 22.66
N GLY A 257 1.78 21.82 21.82
CA GLY A 257 2.44 23.12 21.92
C GLY A 257 1.60 24.26 21.34
N GLY A 258 0.79 23.96 20.32
CA GLY A 258 -0.10 24.93 19.67
C GLY A 258 -1.59 24.73 19.99
N GLU A 259 -2.41 25.57 19.35
CA GLU A 259 -3.86 25.49 19.39
C GLU A 259 -4.37 24.19 18.75
N VAL A 260 -5.41 23.58 19.35
CA VAL A 260 -6.15 22.47 18.76
C VAL A 260 -7.53 22.96 18.28
N GLU A 261 -7.70 23.02 16.96
CA GLU A 261 -8.93 23.45 16.30
C GLU A 261 -9.79 22.22 15.96
N LEU A 262 -10.90 22.05 16.67
CA LEU A 262 -11.81 20.90 16.54
C LEU A 262 -13.07 21.22 15.75
N SER A 263 -13.45 22.50 15.70
CA SER A 263 -14.57 22.95 14.89
C SER A 263 -14.27 24.29 14.23
N ALA A 264 -14.81 24.48 13.03
CA ALA A 264 -14.77 25.75 12.33
C ALA A 264 -16.17 26.09 11.78
N PRO A 265 -16.63 27.36 11.87
CA PRO A 265 -18.02 27.75 11.57
C PRO A 265 -18.56 27.32 10.19
N LYS A 266 -17.68 27.15 9.19
CA LYS A 266 -18.05 26.77 7.81
C LYS A 266 -17.70 25.33 7.43
N LEU A 267 -16.89 24.65 8.24
CA LEU A 267 -16.44 23.29 7.94
C LEU A 267 -17.23 22.26 8.74
N GLY A 268 -17.58 22.57 9.99
CA GLY A 268 -18.19 21.63 10.92
C GLY A 268 -17.21 21.19 12.00
N THR A 269 -17.55 20.09 12.66
CA THR A 269 -16.94 19.65 13.92
C THR A 269 -16.32 18.27 13.77
N ALA A 270 -15.17 18.05 14.39
CA ALA A 270 -14.51 16.74 14.48
C ALA A 270 -15.40 15.74 15.24
N GLU A 271 -15.50 14.50 14.73
CA GLU A 271 -16.38 13.46 15.29
C GLU A 271 -15.61 12.16 15.62
N LEU A 272 -15.85 11.61 16.83
CA LEU A 272 -15.30 10.34 17.31
C LEU A 272 -16.38 9.26 17.46
N GLY A 273 -16.05 8.03 17.07
CA GLY A 273 -16.99 6.90 17.06
C GLY A 273 -17.00 5.96 18.27
N VAL A 274 -15.96 5.14 18.44
CA VAL A 274 -15.97 3.99 19.36
C VAL A 274 -15.14 4.23 20.60
N PHE A 275 -13.98 4.87 20.51
CA PHE A 275 -13.17 5.19 21.68
C PHE A 275 -12.49 6.56 21.59
N PHE A 276 -12.17 7.09 22.76
CA PHE A 276 -11.33 8.25 22.94
C PHE A 276 -10.31 7.99 24.04
N HIS A 277 -9.03 8.15 23.75
CA HIS A 277 -7.98 8.14 24.75
C HIS A 277 -7.40 9.57 24.84
N PRO A 278 -7.89 10.41 25.76
CA PRO A 278 -7.39 11.78 25.90
C PRO A 278 -5.93 11.80 26.37
N SER A 279 -5.23 12.90 26.09
CA SER A 279 -3.93 13.17 26.71
C SER A 279 -4.11 13.51 28.19
N ASN A 280 -3.13 13.13 29.01
CA ASN A 280 -3.03 13.56 30.41
C ASN A 280 -2.82 15.08 30.55
N GLN A 281 -2.28 15.71 29.50
CA GLN A 281 -2.13 17.15 29.37
C GLN A 281 -3.05 17.62 28.24
N PRO A 282 -4.29 18.07 28.54
CA PRO A 282 -5.19 18.59 27.51
C PRO A 282 -4.58 19.83 26.84
N PRO A 283 -5.01 20.16 25.61
CA PRO A 283 -4.51 21.34 24.93
C PRO A 283 -4.79 22.61 25.73
N ALA A 284 -3.79 23.48 25.88
CA ALA A 284 -3.94 24.75 26.59
C ALA A 284 -4.95 25.68 25.90
N HIS A 285 -5.00 25.62 24.56
CA HIS A 285 -5.94 26.36 23.73
C HIS A 285 -6.70 25.40 22.82
N GLN A 286 -8.00 25.32 23.05
CA GLN A 286 -8.92 24.53 22.24
C GLN A 286 -9.97 25.44 21.62
N THR A 287 -10.12 25.35 20.29
CA THR A 287 -11.16 26.06 19.55
C THR A 287 -12.23 25.09 19.09
N GLY A 288 -13.46 25.30 19.59
CA GLY A 288 -14.58 24.42 19.31
C GLY A 288 -14.68 23.21 20.23
N GLU A 289 -15.72 22.41 20.04
CA GLU A 289 -15.98 21.19 20.82
C GLU A 289 -15.65 19.95 19.98
N LEU A 290 -15.23 18.86 20.62
CA LEU A 290 -15.11 17.55 19.98
C LEU A 290 -16.44 16.80 20.08
N LYS A 291 -17.02 16.39 18.97
CA LYS A 291 -18.29 15.64 18.95
C LYS A 291 -18.04 14.16 19.24
N ILE A 292 -18.67 13.68 20.32
CA ILE A 292 -18.59 12.29 20.77
C ILE A 292 -19.86 11.54 20.39
N ARG A 293 -19.72 10.45 19.61
CA ARG A 293 -20.86 9.60 19.25
C ARG A 293 -21.35 8.78 20.45
N PRO A 294 -22.64 8.40 20.47
CA PRO A 294 -23.19 7.53 21.52
C PRO A 294 -22.38 6.26 21.71
N LYS A 295 -22.18 5.86 22.97
CA LYS A 295 -21.42 4.68 23.39
C LYS A 295 -19.90 4.74 23.13
N THR A 296 -19.33 5.92 22.90
CA THR A 296 -17.87 6.08 22.86
C THR A 296 -17.28 5.73 24.23
N GLU A 297 -16.28 4.84 24.24
CA GLU A 297 -15.53 4.48 25.44
C GLU A 297 -14.37 5.44 25.69
N PHE A 298 -14.27 5.95 26.91
CA PHE A 298 -13.17 6.80 27.33
C PHE A 298 -12.12 5.94 28.02
N ARG A 299 -10.88 5.95 27.53
CA ARG A 299 -9.79 5.17 28.16
C ARG A 299 -9.27 5.85 29.43
N LEU A 300 -9.39 7.18 29.50
CA LEU A 300 -9.08 8.02 30.64
C LEU A 300 -10.12 9.16 30.75
N PRO A 301 -10.30 9.79 31.92
CA PRO A 301 -11.14 10.98 32.04
C PRO A 301 -10.68 12.08 31.07
N ALA A 302 -11.59 12.63 30.27
CA ALA A 302 -11.30 13.71 29.33
C ALA A 302 -11.27 15.10 29.98
N THR A 303 -10.69 15.19 31.17
CA THR A 303 -10.61 16.45 31.92
C THR A 303 -9.88 17.52 31.11
N GLY A 304 -10.47 18.70 31.00
CA GLY A 304 -9.91 19.84 30.26
C GLY A 304 -10.22 19.85 28.75
N TRP A 305 -10.85 18.80 28.20
CA TRP A 305 -11.37 18.82 26.83
C TRP A 305 -12.78 19.40 26.79
N GLN A 306 -13.06 20.27 25.80
CA GLN A 306 -14.45 20.70 25.52
C GLN A 306 -15.07 19.69 24.56
N LEU A 307 -16.12 19.01 25.01
CA LEU A 307 -16.77 17.90 24.32
C LEU A 307 -18.26 18.19 24.12
N THR A 308 -18.84 17.61 23.07
CA THR A 308 -20.26 17.72 22.75
C THR A 308 -20.85 16.36 22.35
N GLY A 309 -22.17 16.23 22.32
CA GLY A 309 -22.85 14.96 22.03
C GLY A 309 -23.00 14.05 23.25
N SER A 310 -22.75 12.75 23.08
CA SER A 310 -22.93 11.76 24.16
C SER A 310 -21.73 11.76 25.09
N THR A 311 -21.73 12.65 26.08
CA THR A 311 -20.64 12.77 27.07
C THR A 311 -20.75 11.77 28.22
N GLU A 312 -21.84 11.00 28.30
CA GLU A 312 -21.92 9.79 29.12
C GLU A 312 -20.96 8.75 28.54
N ALA A 313 -19.76 8.66 29.11
CA ALA A 313 -18.83 7.59 28.81
C ALA A 313 -19.54 6.24 29.03
N ALA A 314 -19.41 5.30 28.10
CA ALA A 314 -19.93 3.93 28.27
C ALA A 314 -19.21 3.12 29.39
N GLY A 315 -18.53 3.80 30.32
CA GLY A 315 -17.56 3.27 31.26
C GLY A 315 -16.12 3.48 30.77
N LEU A 316 -15.17 3.39 31.71
CA LEU A 316 -13.75 3.26 31.40
C LEU A 316 -13.54 1.87 30.80
N GLY A 317 -13.57 1.77 29.47
CA GLY A 317 -13.29 0.53 28.75
C GLY A 317 -11.83 0.15 28.96
N LEU A 318 -11.54 -0.74 29.90
CA LEU A 318 -10.21 -1.31 30.16
C LEU A 318 -9.99 -2.63 29.40
N ARG A 319 -10.83 -2.93 28.40
CA ARG A 319 -10.74 -4.16 27.60
C ARG A 319 -10.09 -3.83 26.26
N ASP A 320 -9.11 -4.63 25.88
CA ASP A 320 -8.15 -4.44 24.78
C ASP A 320 -6.85 -3.74 25.19
N HIS A 321 -6.26 -4.20 26.31
CA HIS A 321 -4.81 -4.26 26.36
C HIS A 321 -4.39 -5.23 25.25
N VAL A 322 -3.67 -4.72 24.24
CA VAL A 322 -2.92 -5.57 23.33
C VAL A 322 -1.92 -6.31 24.22
N GLU A 323 -2.20 -7.57 24.54
CA GLU A 323 -1.20 -8.51 25.01
C GLU A 323 -0.08 -8.47 23.96
N GLN A 324 1.02 -7.81 24.30
CA GLN A 324 2.28 -8.04 23.63
C GLN A 324 2.66 -9.46 24.00
N ASP A 325 2.29 -10.40 23.14
CA ASP A 325 2.72 -11.77 23.25
C ASP A 325 4.23 -11.79 23.06
N ALA A 326 4.96 -11.77 24.17
CA ALA A 326 6.39 -11.88 24.23
C ALA A 326 6.80 -13.34 23.98
N ARG A 327 6.55 -13.85 22.77
CA ARG A 327 7.11 -15.11 22.29
C ARG A 327 7.47 -14.98 20.81
N GLY A 328 8.69 -14.48 20.60
CA GLY A 328 9.46 -14.90 19.42
C GLY A 328 9.67 -16.41 19.51
N GLY A 329 9.19 -17.11 18.50
CA GLY A 329 9.33 -18.55 18.36
C GLY A 329 8.73 -18.94 17.02
N ALA A 330 9.61 -19.08 16.02
CA ALA A 330 9.26 -19.74 14.78
C ALA A 330 8.74 -21.16 15.07
N ASP A 331 7.99 -21.67 14.10
CA ASP A 331 7.64 -23.08 13.90
C ASP A 331 6.22 -23.46 14.33
N GLY A 332 5.31 -23.34 13.35
CA GLY A 332 3.96 -23.87 13.40
C GLY A 332 3.43 -24.14 11.99
N VAL A 333 4.23 -24.80 11.15
CA VAL A 333 3.73 -25.37 9.89
C VAL A 333 3.10 -26.72 10.19
N ALA A 334 1.89 -26.93 9.66
CA ALA A 334 1.15 -28.17 9.70
C ALA A 334 1.95 -29.31 9.06
N GLY A 335 2.08 -30.41 9.79
CA GLY A 335 2.72 -31.62 9.30
C GLY A 335 1.82 -32.31 8.28
N ASP A 336 2.30 -32.39 7.04
CA ASP A 336 1.91 -33.43 6.10
C ASP A 336 3.10 -34.36 5.89
N ASP A 337 2.81 -35.62 6.18
CA ASP A 337 3.69 -36.78 6.22
C ASP A 337 4.17 -37.17 4.82
N HIS A 338 5.47 -37.45 4.68
CA HIS A 338 6.02 -38.66 4.03
C HIS A 338 7.54 -38.59 3.85
N GLY A 339 8.22 -39.36 4.70
CA GLY A 339 9.41 -40.20 4.43
C GLY A 339 10.51 -39.70 3.49
N LEU A 340 11.74 -39.62 4.02
CA LEU A 340 12.87 -40.49 3.63
C LEU A 340 14.16 -40.13 4.41
N GLY A 341 14.75 -41.13 5.06
CA GLY A 341 16.20 -41.38 5.05
C GLY A 341 17.12 -40.58 5.99
N ASN A 342 17.41 -41.14 7.16
CA ASN A 342 18.52 -40.76 8.04
C ASN A 342 19.90 -40.90 7.37
N GLY A 343 20.74 -39.87 7.49
CA GLY A 343 22.16 -39.92 7.15
C GLY A 343 22.95 -38.79 7.82
N ARG A 344 23.26 -38.93 9.12
CA ARG A 344 24.23 -38.06 9.81
C ARG A 344 25.66 -38.46 9.44
N VAL A 345 26.46 -37.49 8.99
CA VAL A 345 27.93 -37.52 9.09
C VAL A 345 28.37 -36.13 9.56
N PRO A 346 29.07 -35.98 10.70
CA PRO A 346 29.62 -34.69 11.12
C PRO A 346 30.98 -34.43 10.45
N ALA A 347 31.16 -33.23 9.91
CA ALA A 347 32.43 -32.77 9.36
C ALA A 347 33.38 -32.32 10.50
N LYS A 348 34.61 -32.86 10.48
CA LYS A 348 35.75 -32.38 11.28
C LYS A 348 36.41 -31.18 10.58
N ALA A 349 36.85 -30.23 11.39
CA ALA A 349 37.77 -29.16 11.00
C ALA A 349 39.22 -29.66 11.13
N ASP A 350 40.05 -29.37 10.12
CA ASP A 350 41.52 -29.40 10.14
C ASP A 350 41.97 -28.21 9.29
N GLU A 351 42.58 -27.20 9.88
CA GLU A 351 44.00 -27.02 10.20
C GLU A 351 44.70 -26.13 9.16
N VAL A 352 45.07 -24.95 9.66
CA VAL A 352 45.94 -23.96 9.02
C VAL A 352 47.35 -24.54 8.91
N ARG A 353 47.93 -24.55 7.71
CA ARG A 353 49.39 -24.61 7.55
C ARG A 353 49.90 -23.49 6.64
N THR A 354 50.67 -22.64 7.29
CA THR A 354 51.61 -21.66 6.76
C THR A 354 52.70 -22.30 5.91
N GLY A 355 53.06 -21.65 4.80
CA GLY A 355 54.31 -21.88 4.07
C GLY A 355 54.59 -20.74 3.10
N GLY A 356 55.49 -19.81 3.46
CA GLY A 356 56.29 -19.05 2.48
C GLY A 356 57.33 -19.99 1.84
N LEU A 357 58.15 -19.62 0.87
CA LEU A 357 58.56 -18.37 0.25
C LEU A 357 58.90 -18.71 -1.22
N ASP A 358 59.04 -17.68 -2.06
CA ASP A 358 60.24 -17.42 -2.88
C ASP A 358 59.88 -16.72 -4.18
N GLY A 359 60.52 -15.55 -4.35
CA GLY A 359 60.49 -14.79 -5.58
C GLY A 359 61.71 -15.08 -6.44
N GLU A 360 61.49 -15.15 -7.74
CA GLU A 360 62.38 -14.78 -8.84
C GLU A 360 61.39 -14.32 -9.94
N GLY A 361 61.46 -13.13 -10.54
CA GLY A 361 62.63 -12.44 -11.05
C GLY A 361 62.81 -12.81 -12.53
N LEU A 362 62.33 -11.94 -13.44
CA LEU A 362 62.95 -11.49 -14.71
C LEU A 362 61.99 -11.35 -15.92
N ARG A 363 62.00 -10.12 -16.45
CA ARG A 363 61.95 -9.70 -17.89
C ARG A 363 60.59 -9.80 -18.59
N ASP A 364 60.10 -8.80 -19.32
CA ASP A 364 60.72 -7.62 -19.98
C ASP A 364 60.01 -6.29 -19.66
#